data_AF-A0A2S8J4N1-F1
#
_entry.id   AF-A0A2S8J4N1-F1
#
_cell.length_a   1.000
_cell.length_b   1.000
_cell.length_c   1.000
_cell.angle_alpha   90.00
_cell.angle_beta   90.00
_cell.angle_gamma   90.00
#
_symmetry.space_group_name_H-M   'P 1'
#
loop_
_entity.id
_entity.type
_entity.pdbx_description
1 polymer ?
#
loop_
_entity_poly.entity_id
_entity_poly.type
_entity_poly.pdbx_seq_one_letter_code
_entity_poly.pdbx_strand_id
1 'polypeptide(L)'
;MHGRARVLCLVLPACGSAAAGAQPVPADAEPECRAVHVGRAITLSGRYALDYGDESIGADVWFEEDDASARRLPDRSQRAGVIVFTNQRDATRGLRLPAAQPNGVCRFDGRATIVIRDLDTACPGLETPDRARLVKVVAADVPTRHACDAVAP
;
A
#
# COMPACT_ATOMS: atom_id res chain seq x y z
N MET A 1 -64.89 35.96 38.01
CA MET A 1 -65.35 34.57 37.84
C MET A 1 -64.38 33.66 38.57
N HIS A 2 -64.93 32.69 39.33
CA HIS A 2 -64.36 31.44 39.88
C HIS A 2 -62.93 31.08 39.42
N GLY A 3 -61.99 30.62 40.24
CA GLY A 3 -62.04 30.01 41.55
C GLY A 3 -60.96 28.91 41.65
N ARG A 4 -60.88 28.33 42.85
CA ARG A 4 -60.29 27.02 43.21
C ARG A 4 -58.78 26.89 43.47
N ALA A 5 -58.56 26.02 44.44
CA ALA A 5 -57.39 25.80 45.26
C ALA A 5 -56.91 24.34 45.17
N ARG A 6 -55.72 24.10 45.74
CA ARG A 6 -55.12 22.81 46.17
C ARG A 6 -54.79 21.84 45.01
N VAL A 7 -53.69 21.08 45.04
CA VAL A 7 -53.36 20.01 45.99
C VAL A 7 -51.88 19.59 45.79
N LEU A 8 -51.15 19.34 46.89
CA LEU A 8 -49.90 18.58 46.91
C LEU A 8 -50.17 17.09 46.63
N CYS A 9 -49.39 16.46 45.75
CA CYS A 9 -49.20 15.01 45.74
C CYS A 9 -47.70 14.69 45.68
N LEU A 10 -47.20 14.17 46.80
CA LEU A 10 -45.96 13.42 46.93
C LEU A 10 -46.06 12.10 46.16
N VAL A 11 -45.11 11.83 45.26
CA VAL A 11 -44.82 10.47 44.80
C VAL A 11 -43.30 10.33 44.62
N LEU A 12 -42.66 9.65 45.57
CA LEU A 12 -41.43 8.89 45.32
C LEU A 12 -41.87 7.52 44.78
N PRO A 13 -41.16 6.91 43.81
CA PRO A 13 -40.21 5.89 44.27
C PRO A 13 -39.00 5.62 43.34
N ALA A 14 -38.10 4.81 43.91
CA ALA A 14 -37.30 3.77 43.27
C ALA A 14 -35.95 4.13 42.64
N CYS A 15 -34.90 3.69 43.36
CA CYS A 15 -33.59 3.33 42.85
C CYS A 15 -33.70 2.56 41.53
N GLY A 16 -33.01 3.05 40.50
CA GLY A 16 -32.61 2.26 39.34
C GLY A 16 -31.09 2.30 39.27
N SER A 17 -30.44 1.19 39.60
CA SER A 17 -29.02 0.98 39.31
C SER A 17 -28.83 1.12 37.80
N ALA A 18 -28.29 2.24 37.34
CA ALA A 18 -27.78 2.37 35.99
C ALA A 18 -26.54 1.48 35.90
N ALA A 19 -26.75 0.20 35.63
CA ALA A 19 -25.74 -0.65 35.05
C ALA A 19 -25.37 0.02 33.72
N ALA A 20 -24.28 0.78 33.73
CA ALA A 20 -23.60 1.20 32.53
C ALA A 20 -23.24 -0.09 31.80
N GLY A 21 -24.10 -0.49 30.86
CA GLY A 21 -23.79 -1.55 29.93
C GLY A 21 -22.53 -1.11 29.21
N ALA A 22 -21.40 -1.71 29.57
CA ALA A 22 -20.21 -1.67 28.76
C ALA A 22 -20.65 -2.23 27.40
N GLN A 23 -20.83 -1.34 26.42
CA GLN A 23 -20.95 -1.78 25.04
C GLN A 23 -19.69 -2.60 24.76
N PRO A 24 -19.81 -3.88 24.39
CA PRO A 24 -18.63 -4.62 23.94
C PRO A 24 -18.13 -3.87 22.71
N VAL A 25 -16.98 -3.21 22.84
CA VAL A 25 -16.18 -2.87 21.67
C VAL A 25 -15.93 -4.21 20.99
N PRO A 26 -16.37 -4.44 19.75
CA PRO A 26 -16.02 -5.67 19.07
C PRO A 26 -14.49 -5.72 19.00
N ALA A 27 -13.90 -6.56 19.84
CA ALA A 27 -12.55 -7.04 19.64
C ALA A 27 -12.58 -7.73 18.27
N ASP A 28 -11.66 -7.37 17.38
CA ASP A 28 -11.52 -7.94 16.03
C ASP A 28 -12.43 -7.41 14.93
N ALA A 29 -12.76 -6.11 14.95
CA ALA A 29 -12.91 -5.44 13.65
C ALA A 29 -11.50 -5.25 13.05
N GLU A 30 -10.94 -6.33 12.50
CA GLU A 30 -9.82 -6.22 11.56
C GLU A 30 -10.21 -5.14 10.56
N PRO A 31 -9.37 -4.10 10.33
CA PRO A 31 -9.70 -3.09 9.35
C PRO A 31 -9.98 -3.83 8.03
N GLU A 32 -11.22 -3.73 7.53
CA GLU A 32 -11.60 -4.36 6.26
C GLU A 32 -10.73 -3.75 5.16
N CYS A 33 -9.60 -4.38 4.88
CA CYS A 33 -8.79 -3.98 3.76
C CYS A 33 -9.57 -4.31 2.48
N ARG A 34 -9.68 -3.31 1.61
CA ARG A 34 -10.29 -3.47 0.30
C ARG A 34 -9.24 -3.18 -0.76
N ALA A 35 -9.01 -4.15 -1.64
CA ALA A 35 -8.25 -3.93 -2.86
C ALA A 35 -8.90 -2.81 -3.67
N VAL A 36 -8.11 -1.85 -4.13
CA VAL A 36 -8.55 -0.66 -4.88
C VAL A 36 -7.93 -0.68 -6.26
N HIS A 37 -8.74 -0.39 -7.27
CA HIS A 37 -8.25 -0.12 -8.61
C HIS A 37 -8.20 1.39 -8.89
N VAL A 38 -7.08 1.86 -9.44
CA VAL A 38 -6.86 3.26 -9.83
C VAL A 38 -6.43 3.33 -11.30
N GLY A 39 -7.40 3.60 -12.19
CA GLY A 39 -7.18 3.61 -13.65
C GLY A 39 -6.50 4.86 -14.25
N ARG A 40 -6.24 5.89 -13.43
CA ARG A 40 -5.62 7.15 -13.90
C ARG A 40 -4.09 7.05 -13.97
N ALA A 41 -3.48 7.96 -14.73
CA ALA A 41 -2.02 8.10 -14.75
C ALA A 41 -1.51 8.80 -13.49
N ILE A 42 -0.42 8.27 -12.92
CA ILE A 42 0.20 8.80 -11.71
C ILE A 42 1.71 8.87 -11.94
N THR A 43 2.31 10.03 -11.66
CA THR A 43 3.76 10.17 -11.65
C THR A 43 4.30 9.87 -10.26
N LEU A 44 5.26 8.95 -10.17
CA LEU A 44 5.88 8.51 -8.92
C LEU A 44 7.40 8.62 -9.04
N SER A 45 8.05 9.00 -7.96
CA SER A 45 9.48 8.85 -7.75
C SER A 45 9.71 7.76 -6.70
N GLY A 46 10.83 7.04 -6.80
CA GLY A 46 11.07 5.89 -5.94
C GLY A 46 12.33 5.11 -6.30
N ARG A 47 12.44 3.91 -5.72
CA ARG A 47 13.49 2.94 -6.02
C ARG A 47 12.92 1.82 -6.89
N TYR A 48 13.70 1.35 -7.85
CA TYR A 48 13.39 0.11 -8.55
C TYR A 48 14.46 -0.94 -8.24
N ALA A 49 14.07 -2.20 -8.31
CA ALA A 49 14.98 -3.33 -8.20
C ALA A 49 14.57 -4.47 -9.15
N LEU A 50 15.56 -5.25 -9.57
CA LEU A 50 15.42 -6.51 -10.28
C LEU A 50 16.40 -7.49 -9.65
N ASP A 51 15.88 -8.55 -9.05
CA ASP A 51 16.68 -9.55 -8.31
C ASP A 51 16.50 -10.93 -8.94
N TYR A 52 17.56 -11.47 -9.53
CA TYR A 52 17.56 -12.79 -10.14
C TYR A 52 17.88 -13.90 -9.13
N GLY A 53 18.39 -13.55 -7.94
CA GLY A 53 18.79 -14.51 -6.91
C GLY A 53 17.66 -14.91 -5.96
N ASP A 54 16.54 -14.18 -5.99
CA ASP A 54 15.38 -14.45 -5.15
C ASP A 54 14.34 -15.31 -5.88
N GLU A 55 14.22 -16.57 -5.47
CA GLU A 55 13.29 -17.53 -6.06
C GLU A 55 11.81 -17.19 -5.80
N SER A 56 11.51 -16.40 -4.77
CA SER A 56 10.14 -16.00 -4.41
C SER A 56 9.66 -14.77 -5.19
N ILE A 57 10.58 -13.89 -5.54
CA ILE A 57 10.33 -12.60 -6.20
C ILE A 57 10.54 -12.71 -7.72
N GLY A 58 11.43 -13.60 -8.15
CA GLY A 58 11.74 -13.87 -9.56
C GLY A 58 12.33 -12.66 -10.30
N ALA A 59 12.51 -12.81 -11.61
CA ALA A 59 13.10 -11.79 -12.49
C ALA A 59 12.13 -10.63 -12.85
N ASP A 60 11.21 -10.29 -11.94
CA ASP A 60 10.32 -9.16 -12.10
C ASP A 60 11.00 -7.86 -11.64
N VAL A 61 10.60 -6.75 -12.26
CA VAL A 61 10.99 -5.41 -11.83
C VAL A 61 9.99 -4.90 -10.80
N TRP A 62 10.52 -4.60 -9.61
CA TRP A 62 9.80 -4.07 -8.47
C TRP A 62 10.08 -2.57 -8.33
N PHE A 63 9.11 -1.84 -7.81
CA PHE A 63 9.19 -0.41 -7.56
C PHE A 63 8.59 -0.06 -6.21
N GLU A 64 9.35 0.64 -5.39
CA GLU A 64 8.91 1.20 -4.13
C GLU A 64 8.91 2.72 -4.25
N GLU A 65 7.74 3.34 -4.10
CA GLU A 65 7.63 4.79 -4.14
C GLU A 65 8.26 5.48 -2.92
N ASP A 66 8.74 6.70 -3.10
CA ASP A 66 9.16 7.57 -2.00
C ASP A 66 7.96 8.16 -1.23
N ASP A 67 8.22 8.73 -0.06
CA ASP A 67 7.17 9.29 0.82
C ASP A 67 6.35 10.40 0.17
N ALA A 68 6.95 11.17 -0.76
CA ALA A 68 6.24 12.23 -1.46
C ALA A 68 5.25 11.65 -2.49
N SER A 69 5.65 10.57 -3.14
CA SER A 69 4.87 9.85 -4.14
C SER A 69 3.81 8.94 -3.50
N ALA A 70 4.10 8.36 -2.33
CA ALA A 70 3.16 7.55 -1.55
C ALA A 70 1.85 8.30 -1.25
N ARG A 71 1.93 9.61 -1.00
CA ARG A 71 0.77 10.49 -0.75
C ARG A 71 -0.18 10.64 -1.95
N ARG A 72 0.24 10.20 -3.14
CA ARG A 72 -0.56 10.24 -4.38
C ARG A 72 -1.32 8.94 -4.61
N LEU A 73 -1.01 7.90 -3.84
CA LEU A 73 -1.56 6.56 -3.93
C LEU A 73 -2.57 6.34 -2.78
N PRO A 74 -3.38 5.27 -2.85
CA PRO A 74 -4.12 4.80 -1.68
C PRO A 74 -3.20 4.63 -0.47
N ASP A 75 -3.77 4.80 0.72
CA ASP A 75 -3.05 4.73 1.99
C ASP A 75 -2.16 3.48 2.06
N ARG A 76 -0.90 3.66 2.45
CA ARG A 76 0.08 2.56 2.52
C ARG A 76 -0.34 1.49 3.52
N SER A 77 -1.09 1.84 4.57
CA SER A 77 -1.67 0.88 5.52
C SER A 77 -2.78 0.00 4.91
N GLN A 78 -3.25 0.33 3.70
CA GLN A 78 -4.31 -0.38 2.98
C GLN A 78 -3.76 -1.12 1.75
N ARG A 79 -2.43 -1.18 1.58
CA ARG A 79 -1.84 -1.85 0.43
C ARG A 79 -0.50 -2.53 0.73
N ALA A 80 -0.02 -3.38 -0.18
CA ALA A 80 1.24 -4.09 -0.04
C ALA A 80 2.44 -3.12 0.02
N GLY A 81 2.34 -1.97 -0.66
CA GLY A 81 3.34 -0.90 -0.58
C GLY A 81 4.59 -1.13 -1.43
N VAL A 82 4.54 -2.12 -2.32
CA VAL A 82 5.52 -2.35 -3.38
C VAL A 82 4.79 -2.72 -4.67
N ILE A 83 5.23 -2.16 -5.79
CA ILE A 83 4.57 -2.26 -7.09
C ILE A 83 5.39 -3.16 -8.01
N VAL A 84 4.76 -4.19 -8.58
CA VAL A 84 5.30 -5.00 -9.67
C VAL A 84 4.66 -4.57 -10.99
N PHE A 85 5.48 -4.37 -12.02
CA PHE A 85 4.96 -3.94 -13.31
C PHE A 85 4.28 -5.07 -14.08
N THR A 86 3.09 -4.83 -14.63
CA THR A 86 2.38 -5.82 -15.45
C THR A 86 2.99 -5.99 -16.85
N ASN A 87 3.70 -4.98 -17.35
CA ASN A 87 4.42 -4.98 -18.62
C ASN A 87 5.94 -5.02 -18.41
N GLN A 88 6.42 -6.11 -17.79
CA GLN A 88 7.83 -6.30 -17.42
C GLN A 88 8.83 -5.99 -18.54
N ARG A 89 8.57 -6.44 -19.78
CA ARG A 89 9.45 -6.16 -20.94
C ARG A 89 9.65 -4.66 -21.19
N ASP A 90 8.60 -3.85 -21.00
CA ASP A 90 8.69 -2.40 -21.16
C ASP A 90 9.41 -1.76 -19.98
N ALA A 91 9.17 -2.27 -18.76
CA ALA A 91 9.86 -1.83 -17.55
C ALA A 91 11.36 -2.07 -17.61
N THR A 92 11.77 -3.31 -17.91
CA THR A 92 13.18 -3.68 -18.10
C THR A 92 13.85 -2.77 -19.14
N ARG A 93 13.20 -2.56 -20.29
CA ARG A 93 13.74 -1.70 -21.36
C ARG A 93 13.84 -0.23 -20.92
N GLY A 94 12.78 0.30 -20.33
CA GLY A 94 12.69 1.71 -19.92
C GLY A 94 13.72 2.07 -18.85
N LEU A 95 13.97 1.16 -17.91
CA LEU A 95 14.94 1.32 -16.82
C LEU A 95 16.36 0.86 -17.20
N ARG A 96 16.58 0.49 -18.47
CA ARG A 96 17.88 0.04 -19.00
C ARG A 96 18.45 -1.16 -18.24
N LEU A 97 17.56 -2.04 -17.79
CA LEU A 97 17.88 -3.30 -17.13
C LEU A 97 18.12 -4.39 -18.19
N PRO A 98 18.96 -5.40 -17.90
CA PRO A 98 19.14 -6.52 -18.81
C PRO A 98 17.93 -7.45 -18.81
N ALA A 99 17.58 -7.99 -19.98
CA ALA A 99 16.44 -8.91 -20.12
C ALA A 99 16.73 -10.33 -19.61
N ALA A 100 18.00 -10.70 -19.48
CA ALA A 100 18.47 -11.95 -18.92
C ALA A 100 19.59 -11.67 -17.91
N GLN A 101 19.73 -12.52 -16.91
CA GLN A 101 20.75 -12.38 -15.89
C GLN A 101 22.17 -12.39 -16.50
N PRO A 102 22.97 -11.32 -16.29
CA PRO A 102 24.36 -11.33 -16.70
C PRO A 102 25.20 -12.23 -15.77
N ASN A 103 26.24 -12.86 -16.32
CA ASN A 103 27.14 -13.72 -15.54
C ASN A 103 27.72 -12.98 -14.33
N GLY A 104 27.59 -13.60 -13.15
CA GLY A 104 28.11 -13.08 -11.89
C GLY A 104 27.33 -11.89 -11.30
N VAL A 105 26.19 -11.49 -11.88
CA VAL A 105 25.34 -10.41 -11.36
C VAL A 105 24.01 -10.99 -10.93
N CYS A 106 23.60 -10.76 -9.70
CA CYS A 106 22.32 -11.25 -9.19
C CYS A 106 21.28 -10.14 -9.01
N ARG A 107 21.69 -8.88 -8.87
CA ARG A 107 20.74 -7.80 -8.63
C ARG A 107 21.12 -6.51 -9.32
N PHE A 108 20.09 -5.78 -9.72
CA PHE A 108 20.17 -4.39 -10.14
C PHE A 108 19.21 -3.54 -9.31
N ASP A 109 19.66 -2.35 -8.87
CA ASP A 109 18.75 -1.35 -8.32
C ASP A 109 19.17 0.09 -8.65
N GLY A 110 18.25 1.02 -8.44
CA GLY A 110 18.46 2.44 -8.70
C GLY A 110 17.24 3.26 -8.33
N ARG A 111 17.26 4.55 -8.67
CA ARG A 111 16.11 5.45 -8.51
C ARG A 111 15.53 5.85 -9.86
N ALA A 112 14.22 6.05 -9.88
CA ALA A 112 13.53 6.53 -11.07
C ALA A 112 12.33 7.40 -10.72
N THR A 113 12.01 8.32 -11.63
CA THR A 113 10.70 8.95 -11.75
C THR A 113 9.99 8.32 -12.93
N ILE A 114 8.82 7.75 -12.67
CA ILE A 114 8.02 6.99 -13.63
C ILE A 114 6.60 7.51 -13.69
N VAL A 115 5.90 7.17 -14.77
CA VAL A 115 4.45 7.31 -14.90
C VAL A 115 3.87 5.91 -14.96
N ILE A 116 2.96 5.61 -14.04
CA ILE A 116 2.18 4.37 -14.02
C ILE A 116 0.72 4.63 -14.37
N ARG A 117 0.00 3.58 -14.74
CA ARG A 117 -1.46 3.53 -14.88
C ARG A 117 -2.00 2.20 -14.39
N ASP A 118 -3.31 2.17 -14.18
CA ASP A 118 -4.06 0.94 -13.90
C ASP A 118 -3.45 0.21 -12.69
N LEU A 119 -3.34 0.93 -11.57
CA LEU A 119 -2.81 0.41 -10.31
C LEU A 119 -3.90 -0.41 -9.62
N ASP A 120 -3.60 -1.67 -9.37
CA ASP A 120 -4.36 -2.59 -8.52
C ASP A 120 -3.62 -2.77 -7.20
N THR A 121 -4.26 -2.42 -6.08
CA THR A 121 -3.66 -2.61 -4.76
C THR A 121 -4.00 -3.98 -4.17
N ALA A 122 -3.02 -4.60 -3.52
CA ALA A 122 -3.22 -5.82 -2.74
C ALA A 122 -3.23 -5.49 -1.25
N CYS A 123 -4.01 -6.20 -0.45
CA CYS A 123 -4.08 -5.93 0.99
C CYS A 123 -2.75 -6.17 1.71
N PRO A 124 -2.45 -5.39 2.76
CA PRO A 124 -1.21 -5.56 3.52
C PRO A 124 -1.16 -6.95 4.16
N GLY A 125 0.04 -7.49 4.30
CA GLY A 125 0.26 -8.81 4.90
C GLY A 125 -0.02 -10.01 3.98
N LEU A 126 -0.50 -9.78 2.76
CA LEU A 126 -0.55 -10.79 1.71
C LEU A 126 0.80 -10.85 0.98
N GLU A 127 1.16 -12.02 0.45
CA GLU A 127 2.37 -12.19 -0.38
C GLU A 127 2.24 -11.50 -1.76
N THR A 128 1.03 -11.10 -2.14
CA THR A 128 0.76 -10.45 -3.43
C THR A 128 1.16 -8.97 -3.40
N PRO A 129 1.98 -8.48 -4.34
CA PRO A 129 2.33 -7.06 -4.43
C PRO A 129 1.21 -6.23 -5.08
N ASP A 130 1.32 -4.90 -4.97
CA ASP A 130 0.55 -4.00 -5.83
C ASP A 130 0.99 -4.20 -7.30
N ARG A 131 0.08 -3.99 -8.25
CA ARG A 131 0.39 -4.19 -9.68
C ARG A 131 0.01 -2.96 -10.47
N ALA A 132 0.86 -2.53 -11.39
CA ALA A 132 0.55 -1.40 -12.26
C ALA A 132 1.20 -1.55 -13.63
N ARG A 133 0.66 -0.87 -14.63
CA ARG A 133 1.31 -0.76 -15.93
C ARG A 133 2.27 0.42 -15.94
N LEU A 134 3.53 0.19 -16.30
CA LEU A 134 4.48 1.27 -16.58
C LEU A 134 4.14 1.92 -17.91
N VAL A 135 3.88 3.22 -17.90
CA VAL A 135 3.58 4.01 -19.11
C VAL A 135 4.83 4.68 -19.66
N LYS A 136 5.65 5.26 -18.79
CA LYS A 136 6.85 6.00 -19.20
C LYS A 136 7.85 6.10 -18.05
N VAL A 137 9.15 6.02 -18.37
CA VAL A 137 10.23 6.49 -17.47
C VAL A 137 10.52 7.95 -17.80
N VAL A 138 10.35 8.84 -16.82
CA VAL A 138 10.63 10.27 -16.94
C VAL A 138 12.12 10.54 -16.74
N ALA A 139 12.68 9.95 -15.68
CA ALA A 139 14.09 9.99 -15.35
C ALA A 139 14.46 8.70 -14.62
N ALA A 140 15.68 8.22 -14.81
CA ALA A 140 16.22 7.08 -14.07
C ALA A 140 17.73 7.21 -13.97
N ASP A 141 18.26 6.80 -12.82
CA ASP A 141 19.70 6.65 -12.62
C ASP A 141 20.25 5.52 -13.49
N VAL A 142 21.58 5.48 -13.64
CA VAL A 142 22.24 4.28 -14.18
C VAL A 142 22.08 3.15 -13.15
N PRO A 143 21.57 1.96 -13.53
CA PRO A 143 21.40 0.86 -12.58
C PRO A 143 22.72 0.47 -11.91
N THR A 144 22.70 0.42 -10.57
CA THR A 144 23.78 -0.18 -9.77
C THR A 144 23.71 -1.69 -9.92
N ARG A 145 24.87 -2.34 -10.01
CA ARG A 145 24.98 -3.79 -10.23
C ARG A 145 25.53 -4.44 -8.97
N HIS A 146 24.95 -5.56 -8.58
CA HIS A 146 25.35 -6.33 -7.40
C HIS A 146 25.73 -7.75 -7.81
N ALA A 147 26.93 -8.17 -7.41
CA ALA A 147 27.40 -9.53 -7.62
C ALA A 147 26.61 -10.53 -6.74
N CYS A 148 26.56 -11.79 -7.15
CA CYS A 148 25.79 -12.83 -6.46
C CYS A 148 26.23 -13.12 -5.02
N ASP A 149 27.51 -12.90 -4.70
CA ASP A 149 28.05 -13.10 -3.36
C ASP A 149 28.18 -11.78 -2.56
N ALA A 150 27.60 -10.69 -3.07
CA ALA A 150 27.60 -9.42 -2.35
C ALA A 150 26.58 -9.51 -1.21
N VAL A 151 27.07 -9.64 0.03
CA VAL A 151 26.23 -9.48 1.22
C VAL A 151 25.59 -8.09 1.16
N ALA A 152 24.26 -8.04 1.06
CA ALA A 152 23.53 -6.79 1.17
C ALA A 152 23.85 -6.14 2.54
N PRO A 153 24.21 -4.85 2.60
CA PRO A 153 24.56 -4.17 3.85
C PRO A 153 23.38 -4.09 4.84
#